data_AF-A0A1Q9SE84-F1
#
_entry.id   AF-A0A1Q9SE84-F1
#
_cell.length_a   1.000
_cell.length_b   1.000
_cell.length_c   1.000
_cell.angle_alpha   90.00
_cell.angle_beta   90.00
_cell.angle_gamma   90.00
#
_symmetry.space_group_name_H-M   'P 1'
#
loop_
_entity.id
_entity.type
_entity.pdbx_description
1 polymer ?
#
loop_
_entity_poly.entity_id
_entity_poly.type
_entity_poly.pdbx_seq_one_letter_code
_entity_poly.pdbx_strand_id
1 'polypeptide(L)' 'MRAARVTVRMRDGRTLSAREDHAPGGFDRPYDAATLRAKHEELLGRSLPGTAAAGVLRWCAALPRAGSVRGLDGLVGRRS' A
#
# COMPACT_ATOMS: atom_id res chain seq x y z
N MET A 1 -9.34 -15.86 4.64
CA MET A 1 -9.72 -15.30 3.32
C MET A 1 -10.41 -16.39 2.51
N ARG A 2 -11.33 -16.07 1.59
CA ARG A 2 -11.93 -17.05 0.67
C ARG A 2 -11.24 -16.95 -0.69
N ALA A 3 -10.84 -18.07 -1.25
CA ALA A 3 -10.26 -18.14 -2.58
C ALA A 3 -11.24 -17.60 -3.64
N ALA A 4 -10.71 -16.88 -4.62
CA ALA A 4 -11.48 -16.35 -5.74
C ALA A 4 -11.16 -17.16 -7.01
N ARG A 5 -12.19 -17.51 -7.79
CA ARG A 5 -12.05 -18.07 -9.13
C ARG A 5 -12.75 -17.16 -10.13
N VAL A 6 -12.04 -16.81 -11.19
CA VAL A 6 -12.57 -16.02 -12.31
C VAL A 6 -12.51 -16.89 -13.55
N THR A 7 -13.64 -17.01 -14.25
CA THR A 7 -13.74 -17.73 -15.51
C THR A 7 -14.26 -16.76 -16.57
N VAL A 8 -13.53 -16.64 -17.67
CA VAL A 8 -13.86 -15.74 -18.79
C VAL A 8 -14.04 -16.59 -20.04
N ARG A 9 -15.20 -16.44 -20.69
CA ARG A 9 -15.48 -17.05 -21.99
C ARG A 9 -15.29 -16.01 -23.08
N MET A 10 -14.44 -16.33 -24.05
CA MET A 10 -14.17 -15.48 -25.20
C MET A 10 -15.20 -15.70 -26.31
N ARG A 11 -15.29 -14.73 -27.23
CA ARG A 11 -16.22 -14.78 -28.37
C ARG A 11 -15.96 -15.93 -29.34
N ASP A 12 -14.71 -16.38 -29.44
CA ASP A 12 -14.32 -17.56 -30.23
C ASP A 12 -14.63 -18.90 -29.54
N GLY A 13 -15.29 -18.87 -28.38
CA GLY A 13 -15.68 -20.04 -27.62
C GLY A 13 -14.62 -20.56 -26.65
N ARG A 14 -13.38 -20.05 -26.69
CA ARG A 14 -12.34 -20.41 -25.70
C ARG A 14 -12.71 -19.92 -24.31
N THR A 15 -12.29 -20.65 -23.29
CA THR A 15 -12.49 -20.27 -21.90
C THR A 15 -11.16 -20.21 -21.17
N LEU A 16 -10.93 -19.13 -20.43
CA LEU A 16 -9.82 -19.00 -19.50
C LEU A 16 -10.36 -19.04 -18.08
N SER A 17 -9.67 -19.75 -17.20
CA SER A 17 -10.00 -19.79 -15.79
C SER A 17 -8.75 -19.50 -14.97
N ALA A 18 -8.86 -18.59 -14.01
CA ALA A 18 -7.83 -18.27 -13.04
C ALA A 18 -8.38 -18.44 -11.63
N ARG A 19 -7.52 -18.85 -10.70
CA ARG A 19 -7.85 -18.96 -9.28
C ARG A 19 -6.74 -18.33 -8.47
N GLU A 20 -7.12 -17.59 -7.44
CA GLU A 20 -6.21 -17.03 -6.45
C GLU A 20 -6.69 -17.46 -5.07
N ASP A 21 -5.86 -18.27 -4.41
CA ASP A 21 -6.11 -18.77 -3.07
C ASP A 21 -5.56 -17.81 -2.01
N HIS A 22 -4.47 -17.09 -2.31
CA HIS A 22 -3.79 -16.17 -1.40
C HIS A 22 -3.42 -14.86 -2.10
N ALA A 23 -4.31 -13.86 -1.97
CA ALA A 23 -4.08 -12.55 -2.54
C ALA A 23 -2.78 -11.91 -2.00
N PRO A 24 -1.98 -11.25 -2.86
CA PRO A 24 -0.85 -10.44 -2.40
C PRO A 24 -1.27 -9.41 -1.35
N GLY A 25 -0.46 -9.26 -0.30
CA GLY A 25 -0.76 -8.39 0.85
C GLY A 25 -1.62 -9.04 1.93
N GLY A 26 -2.11 -10.27 1.71
CA GLY A 26 -2.76 -11.08 2.74
C GLY A 26 -1.77 -11.63 3.77
N PHE A 27 -2.29 -12.19 4.87
CA PHE A 27 -1.47 -12.77 5.94
C PHE A 27 -0.52 -13.87 5.44
N ASP A 28 -1.01 -14.72 4.53
CA ASP A 28 -0.23 -15.85 3.98
C ASP A 28 0.79 -15.39 2.91
N ARG A 29 0.59 -14.21 2.33
CA ARG A 29 1.44 -13.64 1.28
C ARG A 29 1.62 -12.14 1.50
N PRO A 30 2.33 -11.73 2.57
CA PRO A 30 2.54 -10.33 2.88
C PRO A 30 3.38 -9.66 1.78
N TYR A 31 3.19 -8.35 1.62
CA TYR A 31 4.08 -7.58 0.75
C TYR A 31 5.46 -7.43 1.37
N ASP A 32 6.49 -7.46 0.53
CA ASP A 32 7.83 -7.10 0.96
C ASP A 32 7.94 -5.59 1.27
N ALA A 33 9.01 -5.22 1.96
CA ALA A 33 9.23 -3.84 2.39
C ALA A 33 9.32 -2.85 1.21
N ALA A 34 9.86 -3.28 0.07
CA ALA A 34 10.00 -2.43 -1.12
C ALA A 34 8.64 -2.13 -1.77
N THR A 35 7.77 -3.14 -1.87
CA THR A 35 6.41 -3.01 -2.39
C THR A 35 5.55 -2.13 -1.48
N LEU A 36 5.65 -2.34 -0.17
CA LEU A 36 4.98 -1.48 0.82
C LEU A 36 5.48 -0.03 0.73
N ARG A 37 6.79 0.17 0.58
CA ARG A 37 7.41 1.49 0.41
C ARG A 37 6.89 2.21 -0.83
N ALA A 38 6.93 1.55 -1.98
CA ALA A 38 6.45 2.10 -3.24
C ALA A 38 4.95 2.42 -3.16
N LYS A 39 4.14 1.55 -2.55
CA LYS A 39 2.71 1.79 -2.39
C LYS A 39 2.43 2.98 -1.48
N HIS A 40 3.19 3.13 -0.41
CA HIS A 40 3.06 4.25 0.50
C HIS A 40 3.44 5.58 -0.18
N GLU A 41 4.53 5.60 -0.95
CA GLU A 41 4.94 6.75 -1.78
C GLU A 41 3.84 7.14 -2.79
N GLU A 42 3.29 6.17 -3.51
CA GLU A 42 2.19 6.36 -4.46
C GLU A 42 0.96 7.00 -3.79
N LEU A 43 0.55 6.47 -2.63
CA LEU A 43 -0.64 6.94 -1.92
C LEU A 43 -0.44 8.35 -1.33
N LEU A 44 0.73 8.63 -0.75
CA LEU A 44 1.03 9.97 -0.21
C LEU A 44 1.10 11.01 -1.33
N GLY A 45 1.71 10.67 -2.47
CA GLY A 45 1.83 11.58 -3.60
C GLY A 45 0.49 12.03 -4.21
N ARG A 46 -0.59 11.29 -3.96
CA ARG A 46 -1.96 11.67 -4.39
C ARG A 46 -2.58 12.75 -3.49
N SER A 47 -2.07 12.96 -2.29
CA SER A 47 -2.71 13.80 -1.27
C SER A 47 -1.81 14.87 -0.67
N LEU A 48 -0.50 14.73 -0.79
CA LEU A 48 0.49 15.64 -0.21
C LEU A 48 1.46 16.17 -1.27
N PRO A 49 1.96 17.41 -1.11
CA PRO A 49 3.12 17.88 -1.86
C PRO A 49 4.33 16.95 -1.64
N GLY A 50 5.18 16.81 -2.66
CA GLY A 50 6.30 15.85 -2.63
C GLY A 50 7.25 16.00 -1.42
N THR A 51 7.47 17.23 -0.95
CA THR A 51 8.28 17.51 0.25
C THR A 51 7.64 16.98 1.54
N ALA A 52 6.33 17.13 1.68
CA ALA A 52 5.57 16.62 2.82
C ALA A 52 5.49 15.07 2.78
N ALA A 53 5.23 14.48 1.60
CA ALA A 53 5.25 13.04 1.41
C ALA A 53 6.61 12.42 1.80
N ALA A 54 7.72 13.02 1.33
CA ALA A 54 9.06 12.60 1.70
C ALA A 54 9.34 12.74 3.21
N GLY A 55 8.81 13.79 3.85
CA GLY A 55 8.88 14.00 5.29
C GLY A 55 8.21 12.89 6.09
N VAL A 56 6.96 12.55 5.74
CA VAL A 56 6.21 11.46 6.37
C VAL A 56 6.95 10.13 6.22
N LEU A 57 7.46 9.84 5.03
CA LEU A 57 8.20 8.61 4.75
C LEU A 57 9.49 8.46 5.55
N ARG A 58 10.23 9.56 5.77
CA ARG A 58 11.41 9.56 6.65
C ARG A 58 11.01 9.35 8.11
N TRP A 59 9.94 10.00 8.53
CA TRP A 59 9.45 9.90 9.90
C TRP A 59 8.99 8.48 10.25
N CYS A 60 8.19 7.85 9.38
CA CYS A 60 7.76 6.45 9.57
C CYS A 60 8.93 5.48 9.70
N ALA A 61 10.03 5.69 8.97
CA ALA A 61 11.23 4.85 9.07
C ALA A 61 11.98 5.06 10.41
N ALA A 62 11.88 6.24 11.01
CA ALA A 62 12.49 6.57 12.29
C ALA A 62 11.62 6.21 13.51
N LEU A 63 10.32 5.97 13.29
CA LEU A 63 9.29 5.76 14.31
C LEU A 63 9.65 4.69 15.37
N PRO A 64 10.24 3.53 15.03
CA PRO A 64 10.63 2.53 16.04
C PRO A 64 11.64 3.05 17.06
N ARG A 65 12.35 4.13 16.75
CA ARG A 65 13.35 4.79 17.62
C ARG A 65 12.87 6.15 18.14
N ALA A 66 11.69 6.60 17.71
CA ALA A 66 11.17 7.89 18.12
C ALA A 66 10.57 7.79 19.53
N GLY A 67 11.02 8.66 20.44
CA GLY A 67 10.43 8.78 21.78
C GLY A 67 9.08 9.52 21.81
N SER A 68 8.59 10.01 20.66
CA SER A 68 7.34 10.79 20.55
C SER A 68 6.85 10.90 19.10
N VAL A 69 5.53 11.06 18.94
CA VAL A 69 4.87 11.27 17.64
C VAL A 69 4.55 12.72 17.30
N ARG A 70 4.84 13.69 18.20
CA ARG A 70 4.54 15.12 17.98
C ARG A 70 5.19 15.72 16.73
N GLY A 71 6.30 15.16 16.25
CA GLY A 71 6.95 15.58 15.01
C GLY A 71 6.16 15.27 13.74
N LEU A 72 5.17 14.37 13.80
CA LEU A 72 4.33 14.01 12.66
C LEU A 72 3.24 15.05 12.38
N ASP A 73 2.67 15.65 13.43
CA ASP A 73 1.56 16.62 13.31
C ASP A 73 1.93 17.84 12.46
N GLY A 74 3.20 18.26 12.50
CA GLY A 74 3.72 19.37 11.69
C GLY A 74 3.89 19.04 10.20
N LEU A 75 4.00 17.75 9.83
CA LEU A 75 4.24 17.30 8.46
C LEU A 75 2.95 17.13 7.64
N VAL A 76 1.84 16.80 8.31
CA VAL A 76 0.56 16.50 7.65
C VAL A 76 -0.33 17.75 7.54
N GLY A 77 0.04 18.83 8.22
CA GLY A 77 -0.73 20.07 8.28
C GLY A 77 -2.03 19.88 9.07
N ARG A 78 -2.24 20.66 10.13
CA ARG A 78 -3.55 20.67 10.80
C ARG A 78 -4.59 21.16 9.80
N ARG A 79 -5.57 20.33 9.48
CA ARG A 79 -6.88 20.83 9.05
C ARG A 79 -7.59 21.32 10.31
N SER A 80 -7.38 22.59 10.64
CA SER A 80 -8.27 23.37 11.49
C SER A 80 -9.55 23.69 10.72
#